data_AF-A0A7W3FQ25-F1
#
_entry.id   AF-A0A7W3FQ25-F1
#
_cell.length_a   1.000
_cell.length_b   1.000
_cell.length_c   1.000
_cell.angle_alpha   90.00
_cell.angle_beta   90.00
_cell.angle_gamma   90.00
#
_symmetry.space_group_name_H-M   'P 1'
#
loop_
_entity.id
_entity.type
_entity.pdbx_description
1 polymer ?
#
loop_
_entity_poly.entity_id
_entity_poly.type
_entity_poly.pdbx_seq_one_letter_code
_entity_poly.pdbx_strand_id
1 'polypeptide(L)'
;MRIPALLAGLLLAGVASAQPASPSEIAVVMQQLGMDRLGKDSAALLVSVAPGLQALDAAGRDCAASQVGQLLDQHFQQQIAGSMGDEGAGLMGEWKQFMATPAGVDMGRTFQASAQKQAGIATEAPQVGEASKLEIGRFMGTPAFQRFIAGISADGAMPEDLGERMAGALQRECHIDFDPGQIS
;
A
#
# COMPACT_ATOMS: atom_id res chain seq x y z
N MET A 1 9.96 -2.46 -64.77
CA MET A 1 10.22 -3.30 -63.57
C MET A 1 10.42 -2.36 -62.39
N ARG A 2 9.58 -2.49 -61.35
CA ARG A 2 9.45 -1.55 -60.23
C ARG A 2 10.21 -2.10 -59.02
N ILE A 3 11.13 -1.30 -58.47
CA ILE A 3 11.71 -1.47 -57.13
C ILE A 3 11.37 -0.15 -56.44
N PRO A 4 10.38 -0.14 -55.52
CA PRO A 4 10.74 -0.11 -54.10
C PRO A 4 9.67 -0.79 -53.20
N ALA A 5 10.08 -1.77 -52.40
CA ALA A 5 9.22 -2.35 -51.36
C ALA A 5 10.06 -2.84 -50.17
N LEU A 6 10.78 -1.92 -49.50
CA LEU A 6 11.49 -2.22 -48.25
C LEU A 6 11.47 -0.98 -47.35
N LEU A 7 10.29 -0.57 -46.85
CA LEU A 7 10.18 0.53 -45.87
C LEU A 7 8.96 0.44 -44.94
N ALA A 8 8.25 -0.70 -44.90
CA ALA A 8 6.99 -0.85 -44.14
C ALA A 8 7.07 -1.88 -42.99
N GLY A 9 8.25 -2.14 -42.44
CA GLY A 9 8.45 -3.21 -41.45
C GLY A 9 8.87 -2.79 -40.03
N LEU A 10 9.01 -1.49 -39.74
CA LEU A 10 9.74 -1.02 -38.54
C LEU A 10 8.89 -0.30 -37.47
N LEU A 11 7.56 -0.33 -37.55
CA LEU A 11 6.67 0.37 -36.60
C LEU A 11 5.83 -0.56 -35.69
N LEU A 12 6.28 -1.79 -35.46
CA LEU A 12 5.71 -2.68 -34.43
C LEU A 12 6.55 -2.70 -33.14
N ALA A 13 7.22 -1.58 -32.82
CA ALA A 13 7.60 -1.32 -31.44
C ALA A 13 6.31 -0.99 -30.70
N GLY A 14 5.68 -2.02 -30.13
CA GLY A 14 4.50 -1.87 -29.30
C GLY A 14 4.76 -0.77 -28.28
N VAL A 15 3.92 0.26 -28.30
CA VAL A 15 3.87 1.25 -27.23
C VAL A 15 3.65 0.48 -25.94
N ALA A 16 4.70 0.35 -25.13
CA ALA A 16 4.52 0.02 -23.73
C ALA A 16 3.67 1.17 -23.18
N SER A 17 2.36 0.95 -23.08
CA SER A 17 1.44 1.98 -22.61
C SER A 17 1.80 2.25 -21.17
N ALA A 18 2.37 3.44 -20.93
CA ALA A 18 2.52 4.01 -19.60
C ALA A 18 1.11 4.07 -18.99
N GLN A 19 0.83 3.11 -18.10
CA GLN A 19 -0.41 3.02 -17.36
C GLN A 19 -0.09 3.15 -15.88
N PRO A 20 -0.82 3.98 -15.12
CA PRO A 20 -0.62 4.10 -13.68
C PRO A 20 -0.91 2.76 -12.97
N ALA A 21 -0.30 2.57 -11.80
CA ALA A 21 -0.60 1.44 -10.94
C ALA A 21 -2.04 1.57 -10.39
N SER A 22 -2.77 0.45 -10.30
CA SER A 22 -4.05 0.47 -9.61
C SER A 22 -3.87 0.35 -8.09
N PRO A 23 -4.71 1.02 -7.27
CA PRO A 23 -4.71 0.83 -5.82
C PRO A 23 -4.87 -0.64 -5.39
N SER A 24 -5.61 -1.44 -6.16
CA SER A 24 -5.78 -2.88 -5.92
C SER A 24 -4.49 -3.68 -6.10
N GLU A 25 -3.64 -3.33 -7.06
CA GLU A 25 -2.33 -3.97 -7.22
C GLU A 25 -1.39 -3.62 -6.07
N ILE A 26 -1.43 -2.37 -5.61
CA ILE A 26 -0.70 -1.94 -4.42
C ILE A 26 -1.15 -2.73 -3.20
N ALA A 27 -2.46 -2.89 -2.99
CA ALA A 27 -3.02 -3.61 -1.85
C ALA A 27 -2.49 -5.05 -1.76
N VAL A 28 -2.33 -5.74 -2.90
CA VAL A 28 -1.76 -7.10 -2.95
C VAL A 28 -0.31 -7.10 -2.47
N VAL A 29 0.52 -6.17 -2.92
CA VAL A 29 1.93 -6.08 -2.48
C VAL A 29 2.00 -5.71 -1.00
N MET A 30 1.19 -4.75 -0.54
CA MET A 30 1.10 -4.39 0.89
C MET A 30 0.76 -5.61 1.74
N GLN A 31 -0.22 -6.42 1.33
CA GLN A 31 -0.58 -7.65 2.03
C GLN A 31 0.57 -8.65 2.09
N GLN A 32 1.29 -8.86 0.99
CA GLN A 32 2.45 -9.77 0.98
C GLN A 32 3.59 -9.30 1.89
N LEU A 33 3.66 -8.00 2.16
CA LEU A 33 4.61 -7.38 3.08
C LEU A 33 4.06 -7.24 4.52
N GLY A 34 2.83 -7.68 4.79
CA GLY A 34 2.20 -7.56 6.11
C GLY A 34 1.83 -6.12 6.49
N MET A 35 1.59 -5.26 5.50
CA MET A 35 1.16 -3.87 5.64
C MET A 35 -0.33 -3.68 5.34
N ASP A 36 -1.10 -4.77 5.17
CA ASP A 36 -2.55 -4.77 4.95
C ASP A 36 -3.35 -4.23 6.14
N ARG A 37 -2.70 -4.01 7.28
CA ARG A 37 -3.28 -3.48 8.50
C ARG A 37 -2.88 -2.05 8.82
N LEU A 38 -2.08 -1.39 7.97
CA LEU A 38 -1.52 -0.07 8.26
C LEU A 38 -2.62 0.94 8.61
N GLY A 39 -3.72 0.95 7.85
CA GLY A 39 -4.90 1.76 8.11
C GLY A 39 -5.58 1.38 9.41
N LYS A 40 -5.83 0.09 9.66
CA LYS A 40 -6.45 -0.37 10.92
C LYS A 40 -5.62 -0.01 12.16
N ASP A 41 -4.31 -0.16 12.10
CA ASP A 41 -3.42 0.16 13.24
C ASP A 41 -3.35 1.67 13.47
N SER A 42 -3.34 2.47 12.40
CA SER A 42 -3.48 3.94 12.46
C SER A 42 -4.83 4.37 13.01
N ALA A 43 -5.91 3.70 12.62
CA ALA A 43 -7.26 3.96 13.10
C ALA A 43 -7.41 3.64 14.60
N ALA A 44 -6.78 2.57 15.07
CA ALA A 44 -6.76 2.25 16.50
C ALA A 44 -6.10 3.36 17.33
N LEU A 45 -5.02 3.95 16.82
CA LEU A 45 -4.39 5.12 17.44
C LEU A 45 -5.35 6.32 17.44
N LEU A 46 -6.00 6.62 16.32
CA LEU A 46 -6.98 7.72 16.24
C LEU A 46 -8.14 7.53 17.22
N VAL A 47 -8.72 6.33 17.30
CA VAL A 47 -9.77 5.99 18.27
C VAL A 47 -9.26 6.17 19.71
N SER A 48 -7.98 5.88 19.98
CA SER A 48 -7.38 6.04 21.30
C SER A 48 -7.11 7.49 21.73
N VAL A 49 -7.16 8.46 20.80
CA VAL A 49 -6.89 9.87 21.09
C VAL A 49 -8.11 10.79 20.89
N ALA A 50 -9.10 10.37 20.11
CA ALA A 50 -10.34 11.13 19.88
C ALA A 50 -11.34 10.88 21.02
N PRO A 51 -11.68 11.90 21.85
CA PRO A 51 -12.55 11.70 23.02
C PRO A 51 -13.94 11.15 22.67
N GLY A 52 -14.53 11.59 21.56
CA GLY A 52 -15.84 11.11 21.10
C GLY A 52 -15.84 9.61 20.76
N LEU A 53 -14.74 9.08 20.23
CA LEU A 53 -14.63 7.66 19.89
C LEU A 53 -14.28 6.81 21.12
N GLN A 54 -13.49 7.33 22.07
CA GLN A 54 -13.18 6.61 23.31
C GLN A 54 -14.41 6.35 24.17
N ALA A 55 -15.38 7.28 24.18
CA ALA A 55 -16.60 7.19 24.97
C ALA A 55 -17.58 6.11 24.48
N LEU A 56 -17.40 5.58 23.27
CA LEU A 56 -18.20 4.49 22.72
C LEU A 56 -17.99 3.20 23.52
N ASP A 57 -18.92 2.26 23.39
CA ASP A 57 -18.72 0.91 23.92
C ASP A 57 -17.71 0.11 23.05
N ALA A 58 -17.41 -1.13 23.46
CA ALA A 58 -16.44 -1.95 22.73
C ALA A 58 -16.85 -2.19 21.27
N ALA A 59 -18.13 -2.47 21.02
CA ALA A 59 -18.65 -2.72 19.67
C ALA A 59 -18.57 -1.46 18.78
N GLY A 60 -18.90 -0.29 19.33
CA GLY A 60 -18.79 0.99 18.65
C GLY A 60 -17.34 1.35 18.31
N ARG A 61 -16.42 1.13 19.25
CA ARG A 61 -14.97 1.35 18.99
C ARG A 61 -14.42 0.40 17.93
N ASP A 62 -14.81 -0.88 17.96
CA ASP A 62 -14.37 -1.87 16.98
C ASP A 62 -14.91 -1.54 15.58
N CYS A 63 -16.18 -1.12 15.50
CA CYS A 63 -16.77 -0.64 14.24
C CYS A 63 -16.02 0.59 13.72
N ALA A 64 -15.82 1.60 14.58
CA ALA A 64 -15.12 2.82 14.21
C ALA A 64 -13.70 2.56 13.72
N ALA A 65 -12.92 1.77 14.46
CA ALA A 65 -11.56 1.41 14.07
C ALA A 65 -11.52 0.65 12.74
N SER A 66 -12.51 -0.21 12.47
CA SER A 66 -12.62 -0.90 11.17
C SER A 66 -12.90 0.05 10.01
N GLN A 67 -13.90 0.93 10.15
CA GLN A 67 -14.31 1.81 9.05
C GLN A 67 -13.28 2.90 8.75
N VAL A 68 -12.73 3.51 9.81
CA VAL A 68 -11.61 4.45 9.67
C VAL A 68 -10.39 3.74 9.08
N GLY A 69 -10.10 2.51 9.53
CA GLY A 69 -8.99 1.73 9.01
C GLY A 69 -9.07 1.50 7.51
N GLN A 70 -10.24 1.12 7.00
CA GLN A 70 -10.46 0.94 5.56
C GLN A 70 -10.26 2.23 4.76
N LEU A 71 -10.72 3.38 5.27
CA LEU A 71 -10.49 4.67 4.62
C LEU A 71 -9.01 5.01 4.53
N LEU A 72 -8.26 4.76 5.61
CA LEU A 72 -6.82 4.99 5.65
C LEU A 72 -6.06 4.02 4.74
N ASP A 73 -6.44 2.74 4.72
CA ASP A 73 -5.85 1.76 3.80
C ASP A 73 -6.05 2.18 2.34
N GLN A 74 -7.25 2.63 1.97
CA GLN A 74 -7.53 3.16 0.63
C GLN A 74 -6.67 4.40 0.33
N HIS A 75 -6.50 5.29 1.29
CA HIS A 75 -5.65 6.47 1.13
C HIS A 75 -4.18 6.09 0.91
N PHE A 76 -3.63 5.20 1.72
CA PHE A 76 -2.26 4.70 1.54
C PHE A 76 -2.08 4.02 0.18
N GLN A 77 -3.03 3.19 -0.24
CA GLN A 77 -2.99 2.54 -1.54
C GLN A 77 -3.00 3.55 -2.69
N GLN A 78 -3.81 4.60 -2.59
CA GLN A 78 -3.86 5.69 -3.58
C GLN A 78 -2.56 6.50 -3.60
N GLN A 79 -2.01 6.82 -2.43
CA GLN A 79 -0.76 7.57 -2.30
C GLN A 79 0.40 6.81 -2.94
N ILE A 80 0.54 5.52 -2.63
CA ILE A 80 1.56 4.67 -3.22
C ILE A 80 1.32 4.53 -4.72
N ALA A 81 0.08 4.29 -5.16
CA ALA A 81 -0.23 4.23 -6.60
C ALA A 81 0.20 5.51 -7.33
N GLY A 82 -0.03 6.68 -6.72
CA GLY A 82 0.43 7.97 -7.22
C GLY A 82 1.95 8.10 -7.30
N SER A 83 2.69 7.59 -6.31
CA SER A 83 4.16 7.64 -6.30
C SER A 83 4.80 6.75 -7.38
N MET A 84 4.08 5.74 -7.88
CA MET A 84 4.54 4.91 -9.00
C MET A 84 4.58 5.69 -10.33
N GLY A 85 3.77 6.75 -10.46
CA GLY A 85 3.67 7.58 -11.66
C GLY A 85 3.06 6.86 -12.86
N ASP A 86 3.22 7.44 -14.05
CA ASP A 86 2.61 6.95 -15.29
C ASP A 86 3.12 5.56 -15.72
N GLU A 87 4.28 5.15 -15.23
CA GLU A 87 4.88 3.83 -15.50
C GLU A 87 4.41 2.75 -14.50
N GLY A 88 3.45 3.08 -13.64
CA GLY A 88 3.13 2.29 -12.46
C GLY A 88 2.76 0.83 -12.74
N ALA A 89 2.03 0.54 -13.81
CA ALA A 89 1.70 -0.84 -14.20
C ALA A 89 2.94 -1.68 -14.54
N GLY A 90 3.95 -1.07 -15.17
CA GLY A 90 5.23 -1.73 -15.46
C GLY A 90 5.99 -2.06 -14.17
N LEU A 91 6.07 -1.08 -13.27
CA LEU A 91 6.73 -1.24 -11.97
C LEU A 91 6.01 -2.26 -11.06
N MET A 92 4.67 -2.33 -11.14
CA MET A 92 3.90 -3.38 -10.45
C MET A 92 4.13 -4.76 -11.07
N GLY A 93 4.38 -4.82 -12.38
CA GLY A 93 4.87 -6.03 -13.05
C GLY A 93 6.19 -6.52 -12.46
N GLU A 94 7.15 -5.63 -12.22
CA GLU A 94 8.43 -5.97 -11.57
C GLU A 94 8.24 -6.47 -10.14
N TRP A 95 7.41 -5.79 -9.34
CA TRP A 95 7.02 -6.26 -8.00
C TRP A 95 6.44 -7.66 -8.04
N LYS A 96 5.46 -7.90 -8.92
CA LYS A 96 4.80 -9.21 -9.05
C LYS A 96 5.80 -10.31 -9.44
N GLN A 97 6.71 -10.02 -10.37
CA GLN A 97 7.74 -10.97 -10.79
C GLN A 97 8.70 -11.27 -9.65
N PHE A 98 9.17 -10.25 -8.94
CA PHE A 98 10.08 -10.42 -7.82
C PHE A 98 9.43 -11.19 -6.66
N MET A 99 8.20 -10.86 -6.28
CA MET A 99 7.47 -11.53 -5.19
C MET A 99 7.17 -13.01 -5.49
N ALA A 100 7.23 -13.44 -6.75
CA ALA A 100 7.11 -14.83 -7.15
C ALA A 100 8.43 -15.64 -7.00
N THR A 101 9.55 -14.99 -6.71
CA THR A 101 10.86 -15.64 -6.49
C THR A 101 11.01 -16.11 -5.03
N PRO A 102 11.91 -17.08 -4.74
CA PRO A 102 12.25 -17.43 -3.36
C PRO A 102 12.72 -16.22 -2.53
N ALA A 103 13.50 -15.31 -3.14
CA ALA A 103 13.98 -14.09 -2.50
C ALA A 103 12.84 -13.12 -2.15
N GLY A 104 11.84 -12.98 -3.02
CA GLY A 104 10.63 -12.20 -2.76
C GLY A 104 9.78 -12.77 -1.63
N VAL A 105 9.65 -14.11 -1.57
CA VAL A 105 8.98 -14.79 -0.44
C VAL A 105 9.75 -14.57 0.87
N ASP A 106 11.08 -14.67 0.86
CA ASP A 106 11.93 -14.38 2.03
C ASP A 106 11.80 -12.94 2.50
N MET A 107 11.75 -11.98 1.57
CA MET A 107 11.50 -10.58 1.87
C MET A 107 10.13 -10.41 2.52
N GLY A 108 9.06 -10.94 1.93
CA GLY A 108 7.71 -10.89 2.49
C GLY A 108 7.64 -11.42 3.92
N ARG A 109 8.25 -12.58 4.19
CA ARG A 109 8.33 -13.15 5.55
C ARG A 109 9.07 -12.23 6.52
N THR A 110 10.16 -11.61 6.07
CA THR A 110 10.97 -10.69 6.90
C THR A 110 10.17 -9.43 7.27
N PHE A 111 9.45 -8.86 6.31
CA PHE A 111 8.58 -7.70 6.56
C PHE A 111 7.41 -8.07 7.48
N GLN A 112 6.73 -9.19 7.23
CA GLN A 112 5.64 -9.67 8.09
C GLN A 112 6.11 -9.93 9.54
N ALA A 113 7.25 -10.59 9.72
CA ALA A 113 7.82 -10.82 11.05
C ALA A 113 8.17 -9.50 11.77
N SER A 114 8.62 -8.50 11.02
CA SER A 114 8.91 -7.15 11.54
C SER A 114 7.63 -6.41 11.94
N ALA A 115 6.58 -6.48 11.13
CA ALA A 115 5.27 -5.91 11.45
C ALA A 115 4.66 -6.55 12.70
N GLN A 116 4.71 -7.88 12.80
CA GLN A 116 4.26 -8.62 13.97
C GLN A 116 5.04 -8.25 15.25
N LYS A 117 6.36 -8.08 15.14
CA LYS A 117 7.20 -7.64 16.26
C LYS A 117 6.83 -6.23 16.73
N GLN A 118 6.54 -5.31 15.81
CA GLN A 118 6.06 -3.96 16.14
C GLN A 118 4.69 -4.00 16.83
N ALA A 119 3.82 -4.93 16.45
CA ALA A 119 2.56 -5.20 17.13
C ALA A 119 2.71 -5.94 18.48
N GLY A 120 3.94 -6.13 18.99
CA GLY A 120 4.21 -6.79 20.27
C GLY A 120 4.08 -8.31 20.25
N ILE A 121 3.97 -8.93 19.07
CA ILE A 121 3.92 -10.38 18.92
C ILE A 121 5.35 -10.92 18.93
N ALA A 122 5.63 -11.92 19.77
CA ALA A 122 6.92 -12.58 19.79
C ALA A 122 7.11 -13.39 18.50
N THR A 123 8.03 -12.95 17.65
CA THR A 123 8.39 -13.62 16.39
C THR A 123 9.89 -13.87 16.34
N GLU A 124 10.28 -15.03 15.82
CA GLU A 124 11.67 -15.27 15.46
C GLU A 124 11.95 -14.61 14.11
N ALA A 125 13.14 -13.99 13.98
CA ALA A 125 13.56 -13.43 12.70
C ALA A 125 13.71 -14.56 11.67
N PRO A 126 13.07 -14.46 10.49
CA PRO A 126 13.24 -15.46 9.44
C PRO A 126 14.72 -15.57 9.05
N GLN A 127 15.21 -16.80 8.88
CA GLN A 127 16.53 -17.02 8.31
C GLN A 127 16.47 -16.80 6.80
N VAL A 128 17.23 -15.82 6.32
CA VAL A 128 17.36 -15.50 4.89
C VAL A 128 18.73 -15.98 4.40
N GLY A 129 18.75 -16.83 3.39
CA GLY A 129 19.99 -17.32 2.79
C GLY A 129 20.75 -16.22 2.04
N GLU A 130 22.07 -16.36 1.89
CA GLU A 130 22.92 -15.35 1.22
C GLU A 130 22.52 -15.07 -0.23
N ALA A 131 22.05 -16.10 -0.97
CA ALA A 131 21.53 -15.92 -2.32
C ALA A 131 20.29 -15.00 -2.34
N SER A 132 19.33 -15.25 -1.44
CA SER A 132 18.14 -14.40 -1.30
C SER A 132 18.51 -12.98 -0.89
N LYS A 133 19.47 -12.78 0.02
CA LYS A 133 19.93 -11.43 0.41
C LYS A 133 20.46 -10.65 -0.78
N LEU A 134 21.23 -11.28 -1.66
CA LEU A 134 21.77 -10.64 -2.85
C LEU A 134 20.66 -10.24 -3.83
N GLU A 135 19.68 -11.11 -4.06
CA GLU A 135 18.54 -10.83 -4.94
C GLU A 135 17.63 -9.75 -4.38
N ILE A 136 17.34 -9.79 -3.08
CA ILE A 136 16.62 -8.73 -2.36
C ILE A 136 17.35 -7.39 -2.52
N GLY A 137 18.67 -7.37 -2.27
CA GLY A 137 19.46 -6.15 -2.40
C GLY A 137 19.45 -5.58 -3.83
N ARG A 138 19.48 -6.43 -4.86
CA ARG A 138 19.32 -6.01 -6.26
C ARG A 138 17.95 -5.42 -6.53
N PHE A 139 16.89 -6.09 -6.06
CA PHE A 139 15.53 -5.61 -6.23
C PHE A 139 15.30 -4.27 -5.51
N MET A 140 15.84 -4.10 -4.31
CA MET A 140 15.78 -2.84 -3.57
C MET A 140 16.48 -1.67 -4.29
N GLY A 141 17.41 -1.96 -5.20
CA GLY A 141 18.04 -0.99 -6.06
C GLY A 141 17.21 -0.56 -7.28
N THR A 142 16.05 -1.19 -7.53
CA THR A 142 15.21 -0.91 -8.71
C THR A 142 14.29 0.31 -8.50
N PRO A 143 13.87 1.00 -9.57
CA PRO A 143 12.84 2.02 -9.49
C PRO A 143 11.52 1.52 -8.91
N ALA A 144 11.15 0.26 -9.17
CA ALA A 144 9.92 -0.33 -8.65
C ALA A 144 9.89 -0.34 -7.13
N PHE A 145 10.98 -0.78 -6.49
CA PHE A 145 11.09 -0.73 -5.03
C PHE A 145 11.17 0.70 -4.51
N GLN A 146 12.04 1.53 -5.10
CA GLN A 146 12.28 2.90 -4.60
C GLN A 146 11.04 3.78 -4.66
N ARG A 147 10.26 3.73 -5.76
CA ARG A 147 9.01 4.51 -5.89
C ARG A 147 7.92 4.01 -4.94
N PHE A 148 7.85 2.71 -4.72
CA PHE A 148 6.90 2.14 -3.76
C PHE A 148 7.21 2.61 -2.33
N ILE A 149 8.48 2.55 -1.90
CA ILE A 149 8.89 3.06 -0.59
C ILE A 149 8.69 4.56 -0.48
N ALA A 150 9.00 5.33 -1.54
CA ALA A 150 8.73 6.77 -1.57
C ALA A 150 7.24 7.08 -1.37
N GLY A 151 6.34 6.21 -1.84
CA GLY A 151 4.90 6.33 -1.60
C GLY A 151 4.52 6.16 -0.13
N ILE A 152 5.17 5.22 0.57
CA ILE A 152 4.95 4.99 2.01
C ILE A 152 5.56 6.10 2.85
N SER A 153 6.76 6.58 2.48
CA SER A 153 7.52 7.59 3.22
C SER A 153 7.20 9.01 2.82
N ALA A 154 6.41 9.22 1.77
CA ALA A 154 5.93 10.55 1.44
C ALA A 154 5.15 11.05 2.65
N ASP A 155 5.46 12.27 3.09
CA ASP A 155 4.60 13.08 3.96
C ASP A 155 3.32 13.38 3.16
N GLY A 156 2.54 12.33 2.89
CA GLY A 156 1.24 12.40 2.26
C GLY A 156 0.38 13.16 3.24
N ALA A 157 0.12 14.42 2.91
CA ALA A 157 -0.89 15.18 3.61
C ALA A 157 -2.15 14.32 3.63
N MET A 158 -2.66 14.07 4.83
CA MET A 158 -3.98 13.47 4.99
C MET A 158 -4.95 14.29 4.12
N PRO A 159 -5.90 13.65 3.42
CA PRO A 159 -6.85 14.38 2.59
C PRO A 159 -7.53 15.47 3.43
N GLU A 160 -7.66 16.68 2.89
CA GLU A 160 -8.30 17.79 3.60
C GLU A 160 -9.74 17.43 4.03
N ASP A 161 -10.38 16.54 3.27
CA ASP A 161 -11.73 16.01 3.52
C ASP A 161 -11.76 14.74 4.40
N LEU A 162 -10.64 14.31 4.97
CA LEU A 162 -10.57 13.05 5.73
C LEU A 162 -11.54 13.03 6.91
N GLY A 163 -11.63 14.12 7.67
CA GLY A 163 -12.54 14.22 8.82
C GLY A 163 -14.01 14.07 8.41
N GLU A 164 -14.39 14.70 7.29
CA GLU A 164 -15.76 14.59 6.74
C GLU A 164 -16.04 13.18 6.22
N ARG A 165 -15.08 12.57 5.53
CA ARG A 165 -15.18 11.19 5.03
C ARG A 165 -15.31 10.20 6.17
N MET A 166 -14.55 10.39 7.25
CA MET A 166 -14.64 9.59 8.48
C MET A 166 -16.01 9.75 9.12
N ALA A 167 -16.46 10.97 9.39
CA ALA A 167 -17.78 11.22 9.98
C ALA A 167 -18.90 10.58 9.15
N GLY A 168 -18.86 10.75 7.83
CA GLY A 168 -19.82 10.13 6.92
C GLY A 168 -19.81 8.60 6.96
N ALA A 169 -18.63 7.97 7.01
CA ALA A 169 -18.52 6.51 7.11
C ALA A 169 -19.01 5.98 8.46
N LEU A 170 -18.62 6.64 9.56
CA LEU A 170 -19.03 6.30 10.92
C LEU A 170 -20.54 6.40 11.11
N GLN A 171 -21.16 7.46 10.58
CA GLN A 171 -22.61 7.63 10.67
C GLN A 171 -23.37 6.56 9.87
N ARG A 172 -22.90 6.22 8.65
CA ARG A 172 -23.57 5.24 7.80
C ARG A 172 -23.42 3.80 8.29
N GLU A 173 -22.20 3.41 8.64
CA GLU A 173 -21.85 2.00 8.89
C GLU A 173 -21.90 1.64 10.38
N CYS A 174 -21.67 2.61 11.27
CA CYS A 174 -21.61 2.39 12.71
C CYS A 174 -22.69 3.14 13.49
N HIS A 175 -23.49 3.99 12.84
CA HIS A 175 -24.48 4.88 13.48
C HIS A 175 -23.88 5.81 14.55
N ILE A 176 -22.62 6.20 14.37
CA ILE A 176 -21.91 7.11 15.26
C ILE A 176 -21.94 8.51 14.66
N ASP A 177 -22.53 9.45 15.40
CA ASP A 177 -22.44 10.88 15.09
C ASP A 177 -21.08 11.39 15.58
N PHE A 178 -20.21 11.71 14.63
CA PHE A 178 -18.84 12.09 14.90
C PHE A 178 -18.56 13.49 14.35
N ASP A 179 -18.03 14.37 15.20
CA ASP A 179 -17.62 15.73 14.81
C ASP A 179 -16.27 15.70 14.09
N PRO A 180 -16.22 16.05 12.78
CA PRO A 180 -14.97 16.12 12.01
C PRO A 180 -13.90 17.01 12.65
N GLY A 181 -14.29 18.03 13.42
CA GLY A 181 -13.41 18.96 14.11
C GLY A 181 -12.54 18.32 15.20
N GLN A 182 -12.83 17.08 15.60
CA GLN A 182 -12.03 16.35 16.60
C GLN A 182 -10.72 15.76 16.05
N ILE A 183 -10.50 15.82 14.73
CA ILE A 183 -9.32 15.25 14.05
C ILE A 183 -8.57 16.30 13.22
N SER A 184 -8.93 17.59 13.38
CA SER A 184 -8.35 18.73 12.68
C SER A 184 -7.12 19.29 13.39
#